data_AF-A0A0U1MQK7-F1
#
_entry.id   AF-A0A0U1MQK7-F1
#
_cell.length_a   1.000
_cell.length_b   1.000
_cell.length_c   1.000
_cell.angle_alpha   90.00
_cell.angle_beta   90.00
_cell.angle_gamma   90.00
#
_symmetry.space_group_name_H-M   'P 1'
#
loop_
_entity.id
_entity.type
_entity.pdbx_description
1 polymer ?
#
loop_
_entity_poly.entity_id
_entity_poly.type
_entity_poly.pdbx_seq_one_letter_code
_entity_poly.pdbx_strand_id
1 'polypeptide(L)'
;MSNQNLFDELEKKGYKLEDIFTKEEIKKYKAEDQLRAGKTQYAETGKDTATLYLSSAYTKTIAAIGAGAISVISALTGGLVGAGVGGFFGSIAASNIDTSKGIYIKLKTKKNAAGEYVLTGEKWGYQ
;
A
#
# COMPACT_ATOMS: atom_id res chain seq x y z
N MET A 1 -2.93 -7.25 -7.69
CA MET A 1 -1.82 -7.69 -6.81
C MET A 1 -2.39 -8.61 -5.74
N SER A 2 -1.67 -9.67 -5.37
CA SER A 2 -2.05 -10.59 -4.28
C SER A 2 -1.33 -10.23 -2.97
N ASN A 3 -1.87 -10.64 -1.83
CA ASN A 3 -1.20 -10.60 -0.53
C ASN A 3 0.05 -11.51 -0.50
N GLN A 4 0.09 -12.60 -1.27
CA GLN A 4 1.32 -13.39 -1.41
C GLN A 4 2.46 -12.54 -2.00
N ASN A 5 2.20 -11.73 -3.03
CA ASN A 5 3.22 -10.83 -3.59
C ASN A 5 3.70 -9.81 -2.55
N LEU A 6 2.81 -9.35 -1.65
CA LEU A 6 3.18 -8.49 -0.54
C LEU A 6 4.16 -9.18 0.41
N PHE A 7 3.87 -10.42 0.79
CA PHE A 7 4.73 -11.20 1.69
C PHE A 7 6.09 -11.46 1.08
N ASP A 8 6.15 -11.89 -0.18
CA ASP A 8 7.40 -12.17 -0.89
C ASP A 8 8.27 -10.91 -0.99
N GLU A 9 7.66 -9.76 -1.29
CA GLU A 9 8.41 -8.49 -1.41
C GLU A 9 8.84 -7.94 -0.04
N LEU A 10 8.09 -8.20 1.04
CA LEU A 10 8.52 -7.89 2.41
C LEU A 10 9.77 -8.69 2.80
N GLU A 11 9.73 -10.00 2.60
CA GLU A 11 10.86 -10.88 2.91
C GLU A 11 12.09 -10.53 2.07
N LYS A 12 11.90 -10.27 0.78
CA LYS A 12 12.97 -9.82 -0.13
C LYS A 12 13.62 -8.52 0.32
N LYS A 13 12.88 -7.63 0.99
CA LYS A 13 13.42 -6.39 1.58
C LYS A 13 13.97 -6.57 2.99
N GLY A 14 14.03 -7.79 3.50
CA GLY A 14 14.61 -8.14 4.79
C GLY A 14 13.66 -7.99 5.97
N TYR A 15 12.36 -7.76 5.75
CA TYR A 15 11.37 -7.78 6.82
C TYR A 15 11.01 -9.22 7.18
N LYS A 16 10.91 -9.51 8.48
CA LYS A 16 10.31 -10.77 8.93
C LYS A 16 8.81 -10.58 8.98
N LEU A 17 8.06 -11.50 8.37
CA LEU A 17 6.60 -11.40 8.34
C LEU A 17 6.02 -11.45 9.75
N GLU A 18 6.62 -12.21 10.65
CA GLU A 18 6.20 -12.37 12.04
C GLU A 18 6.30 -11.09 12.87
N ASP A 19 7.10 -10.12 12.44
CA ASP A 19 7.20 -8.81 13.10
C ASP A 19 5.98 -7.91 12.76
N ILE A 20 5.25 -8.24 11.69
CA ILE A 20 4.12 -7.47 11.17
C ILE A 20 2.79 -8.24 11.31
N PHE A 21 2.84 -9.55 11.13
CA PHE A 21 1.69 -10.43 11.01
C PHE A 21 1.82 -11.63 11.94
N THR A 22 0.71 -12.02 12.56
CA THR A 22 0.63 -13.32 13.23
C THR A 22 0.53 -14.45 12.19
N LYS A 23 0.89 -15.67 12.59
CA LYS A 23 0.77 -16.85 11.72
C LYS A 23 -0.67 -17.11 11.25
N GLU A 24 -1.66 -16.79 12.08
CA GLU A 24 -3.08 -16.92 11.72
C GLU A 24 -3.48 -15.90 10.67
N GLU A 25 -3.02 -14.65 10.80
CA GLU A 25 -3.24 -13.60 9.80
C GLU A 25 -2.62 -13.95 8.46
N ILE A 26 -1.38 -14.47 8.44
CA ILE A 26 -0.72 -14.90 7.21
C ILE A 26 -1.58 -15.97 6.50
N LYS A 27 -2.06 -16.98 7.24
CA LYS A 27 -2.95 -18.02 6.68
C LYS A 27 -4.24 -17.42 6.14
N LYS A 28 -4.88 -16.54 6.91
CA LYS A 28 -6.11 -15.85 6.51
C LYS A 28 -5.91 -15.04 5.24
N TYR A 29 -4.87 -14.23 5.15
CA TYR A 29 -4.61 -13.37 3.99
C TYR A 29 -4.27 -14.17 2.72
N LYS A 30 -3.58 -15.30 2.85
CA LYS A 30 -3.36 -16.22 1.72
C LYS A 30 -4.67 -16.86 1.25
N ALA A 31 -5.59 -17.19 2.16
CA ALA A 31 -6.91 -17.69 1.80
C ALA A 31 -7.80 -16.60 1.16
N GLU A 32 -7.72 -15.36 1.65
CA GLU A 32 -8.46 -14.22 1.08
C GLU A 32 -8.04 -13.90 -0.36
N ASP A 33 -6.76 -14.09 -0.70
CA ASP A 33 -6.29 -13.94 -2.09
C ASP A 33 -7.01 -14.88 -3.06
N GLN A 34 -7.32 -16.10 -2.63
CA GLN A 34 -8.04 -17.07 -3.46
C GLN A 34 -9.52 -16.72 -3.64
N LEU A 35 -10.12 -16.03 -2.67
CA LEU A 35 -11.54 -15.67 -2.66
C LEU A 35 -11.83 -14.25 -3.20
N ARG A 36 -10.85 -13.35 -3.16
CA ARG A 36 -10.99 -11.92 -3.48
C ARG A 36 -9.83 -11.38 -4.33
N ALA A 37 -9.31 -12.20 -5.24
CA ALA A 37 -8.32 -11.78 -6.21
C ALA A 37 -8.76 -10.47 -6.91
N GLY A 38 -7.89 -9.46 -6.92
CA GLY A 38 -8.11 -8.20 -7.65
C GLY A 38 -8.55 -6.99 -6.82
N LYS A 39 -8.79 -7.11 -5.51
CA LYS A 39 -9.11 -5.93 -4.66
C LYS A 39 -7.92 -5.00 -4.42
N THR A 40 -6.69 -5.53 -4.43
CA THR A 40 -5.49 -4.69 -4.43
C THR A 40 -5.08 -4.36 -5.86
N GLN A 41 -5.29 -3.12 -6.27
CA GLN A 41 -5.04 -2.67 -7.64
C GLN A 41 -4.70 -1.17 -7.70
N TYR A 42 -3.91 -0.81 -8.69
CA TYR A 42 -3.73 0.57 -9.11
C TYR A 42 -4.67 0.84 -10.28
N ALA A 43 -5.56 1.81 -10.14
CA ALA A 43 -6.53 2.17 -11.17
C ALA A 43 -6.36 3.65 -11.55
N GLU A 44 -6.12 3.93 -12.83
CA GLU A 44 -6.16 5.29 -13.35
C GLU A 44 -7.61 5.78 -13.36
N THR A 45 -7.87 6.91 -12.72
CA THR A 45 -9.23 7.48 -12.57
C THR A 45 -9.41 8.79 -13.32
N GLY A 46 -8.39 9.23 -14.06
CA GLY A 46 -8.38 10.46 -14.85
C GLY A 46 -6.98 10.80 -15.35
N LYS A 47 -6.86 11.89 -16.13
CA LYS A 47 -5.62 12.30 -16.82
C LYS A 47 -4.39 12.44 -15.90
N ASP A 48 -4.60 12.84 -14.65
CA ASP A 48 -3.54 13.08 -13.66
C ASP A 48 -3.88 12.49 -12.28
N THR A 49 -4.81 11.53 -12.24
CA THR A 49 -5.31 10.95 -10.99
C THR A 49 -5.39 9.45 -11.07
N ALA A 50 -5.01 8.79 -9.99
CA ALA A 50 -5.17 7.35 -9.83
C ALA A 50 -5.72 7.04 -8.44
N THR A 51 -6.26 5.84 -8.28
CA THR A 51 -6.66 5.30 -6.99
C THR A 51 -5.94 3.99 -6.76
N LEU A 52 -5.21 3.91 -5.65
CA LEU A 52 -4.59 2.69 -5.17
C LEU A 52 -5.52 2.04 -4.16
N TYR A 53 -6.09 0.90 -4.54
CA TYR A 53 -6.87 0.04 -3.66
C TYR A 53 -5.92 -0.96 -3.00
N LEU A 54 -5.99 -1.08 -1.69
CA LEU A 54 -5.13 -1.90 -0.84
C LEU A 54 -5.98 -2.79 0.07
N SER A 55 -5.66 -4.08 0.16
CA SER A 55 -6.29 -4.98 1.12
C SER A 55 -5.92 -4.63 2.57
N SER A 56 -6.56 -5.30 3.53
CA SER A 56 -6.24 -5.18 4.95
C SER A 56 -4.80 -5.62 5.27
N ALA A 57 -4.23 -6.57 4.52
CA ALA A 57 -2.83 -6.94 4.68
C ALA A 57 -1.88 -5.76 4.39
N TYR A 58 -2.12 -5.05 3.28
CA TYR A 58 -1.36 -3.83 2.94
C TYR A 58 -1.60 -2.70 3.93
N THR A 59 -2.83 -2.58 4.44
CA THR A 59 -3.18 -1.60 5.47
C THR A 59 -2.38 -1.85 6.74
N LYS A 60 -2.28 -3.12 7.16
CA LYS A 60 -1.46 -3.52 8.31
C LYS A 60 0.03 -3.26 8.07
N THR A 61 0.55 -3.55 6.87
CA THR A 61 1.93 -3.20 6.51
C THR A 61 2.17 -1.70 6.66
N ILE A 62 1.29 -0.85 6.14
CA ILE A 62 1.42 0.61 6.29
C ILE A 62 1.38 1.00 7.77
N ALA A 63 0.48 0.42 8.56
CA ALA A 63 0.41 0.71 10.00
C ALA A 63 1.69 0.31 10.75
N ALA A 64 2.30 -0.82 10.39
CA ALA A 64 3.49 -1.35 11.06
C ALA A 64 4.78 -0.62 10.70
N ILE A 65 5.00 -0.32 9.41
CA ILE A 65 6.28 0.23 8.92
C ILE A 65 6.17 1.64 8.32
N GLY A 66 4.98 2.25 8.35
CA GLY A 66 4.73 3.63 7.96
C GLY A 66 5.24 3.97 6.57
N ALA A 67 6.07 5.01 6.49
CA ALA A 67 6.69 5.44 5.24
C ALA A 67 7.54 4.33 4.58
N GLY A 68 8.08 3.38 5.35
CA GLY A 68 8.86 2.25 4.83
C GLY A 68 8.07 1.33 3.89
N ALA A 69 6.74 1.29 4.05
CA ALA A 69 5.84 0.54 3.17
C ALA A 69 5.91 1.02 1.70
N ILE A 70 6.39 2.24 1.47
CA ILE A 70 6.54 2.79 0.11
C ILE A 70 7.41 1.91 -0.76
N SER A 71 8.52 1.41 -0.22
CA SER A 71 9.49 0.61 -0.98
C SER A 71 8.84 -0.67 -1.51
N VAL A 72 8.01 -1.31 -0.68
CA VAL A 72 7.30 -2.56 -0.97
C VAL A 72 6.20 -2.32 -1.99
N ILE A 73 5.34 -1.34 -1.72
CA ILE A 73 4.20 -1.02 -2.59
C ILE A 73 4.67 -0.47 -3.94
N SER A 74 5.75 0.31 -3.98
CA SER A 74 6.37 0.79 -5.21
C SER A 74 6.80 -0.37 -6.10
N ALA A 75 7.53 -1.35 -5.55
CA ALA A 75 7.97 -2.52 -6.31
C ALA A 75 6.78 -3.30 -6.91
N LEU A 76 5.70 -3.46 -6.14
CA LEU A 76 4.50 -4.20 -6.57
C LEU A 76 3.63 -3.44 -7.58
N THR A 77 3.79 -2.11 -7.66
CA THR A 77 3.11 -1.26 -8.65
C THR A 77 3.99 -0.95 -9.86
N GLY A 78 5.15 -1.60 -10.02
CA GLY A 78 6.06 -1.32 -11.14
C GLY A 78 6.75 0.04 -11.06
N GLY A 79 6.91 0.58 -9.85
CA GLY A 79 7.55 1.87 -9.60
C GLY A 79 6.62 3.09 -9.67
N LEU A 80 5.32 2.89 -9.94
CA LEU A 80 4.36 3.99 -10.07
C LEU A 80 4.21 4.79 -8.77
N VAL A 81 4.20 4.10 -7.64
CA VAL A 81 4.05 4.75 -6.32
C VAL A 81 5.43 5.12 -5.79
N GLY A 82 5.84 6.38 -5.97
CA GLY A 82 7.19 6.88 -5.62
C GLY A 82 7.27 7.63 -4.29
N ALA A 83 8.42 8.27 -4.03
CA ALA A 83 8.72 8.99 -2.78
C ALA A 83 7.65 10.02 -2.35
N GLY A 84 6.97 10.67 -3.30
CA GLY A 84 5.88 11.61 -3.04
C GLY A 84 4.67 11.03 -2.31
N VAL A 85 4.55 9.69 -2.26
CA VAL A 85 3.49 8.98 -1.52
C VAL A 85 3.99 8.45 -0.17
N GLY A 86 5.31 8.33 0.05
CA GLY A 86 5.87 7.78 1.29
C GLY A 86 5.52 8.60 2.53
N GLY A 87 5.56 9.93 2.45
CA GLY A 87 5.12 10.81 3.54
C GLY A 87 3.63 10.65 3.86
N PHE A 88 2.81 10.30 2.85
CA PHE A 88 1.39 10.05 3.02
C PHE A 88 1.12 8.71 3.71
N PHE A 89 1.92 7.67 3.46
CA PHE A 89 1.82 6.42 4.24
C PHE A 89 2.20 6.63 5.71
N GLY A 90 3.18 7.49 5.99
CA GLY A 90 3.51 7.88 7.36
C GLY A 90 2.34 8.53 8.10
N SER A 91 1.58 9.41 7.44
CA SER A 91 0.40 10.05 8.06
C SER A 91 -0.75 9.07 8.27
N ILE A 92 -0.93 8.08 7.38
CA ILE A 92 -1.90 6.99 7.57
C ILE A 92 -1.52 6.16 8.80
N ALA A 93 -0.25 5.76 8.93
CA ALA A 93 0.21 4.98 10.08
C ALA A 93 0.01 5.72 11.41
N ALA A 94 0.19 7.05 11.41
CA ALA A 94 -0.04 7.90 12.58
C ALA A 94 -1.54 8.09 12.94
N SER A 95 -2.47 7.68 12.07
CA SER A 95 -3.91 7.94 12.24
C SER A 95 -4.69 6.91 13.07
N ASN A 96 -4.00 5.99 13.76
CA ASN A 96 -4.60 4.86 14.49
C ASN A 96 -5.59 4.07 13.62
N ILE A 97 -5.11 3.70 12.44
CA ILE A 97 -5.89 3.03 11.39
C ILE A 97 -6.36 1.63 11.80
N ASP A 98 -7.60 1.27 11.44
CA ASP A 98 -8.15 -0.08 11.60
C ASP A 98 -7.57 -1.03 10.54
N THR A 99 -6.61 -1.85 10.97
CA THR A 99 -5.89 -2.79 10.08
C THR A 99 -6.71 -4.00 9.65
N SER A 100 -7.94 -4.17 10.17
CA SER A 100 -8.83 -5.24 9.72
C SER A 100 -9.50 -4.93 8.36
N LYS A 101 -9.47 -3.65 7.95
CA LYS A 101 -10.09 -3.16 6.72
C LYS A 101 -9.05 -2.85 5.65
N GLY A 102 -9.44 -3.00 4.39
CA GLY A 102 -8.68 -2.44 3.28
C GLY A 102 -8.89 -0.94 3.19
N ILE A 103 -7.97 -0.25 2.50
CA ILE A 103 -8.05 1.18 2.24
C ILE A 103 -7.92 1.50 0.77
N TYR A 104 -8.51 2.61 0.35
CA TYR A 104 -8.19 3.24 -0.93
C TYR A 104 -7.38 4.51 -0.67
N ILE A 105 -6.48 4.82 -1.59
CA ILE A 105 -5.66 6.03 -1.57
C ILE A 105 -5.84 6.72 -2.92
N LYS A 106 -6.38 7.93 -2.92
CA LYS A 106 -6.43 8.78 -4.10
C LYS A 106 -5.08 9.44 -4.28
N LEU A 107 -4.54 9.28 -5.47
CA LEU A 107 -3.27 9.79 -5.91
C LEU A 107 -3.49 10.86 -6.98
N LYS A 108 -2.68 11.91 -6.93
CA LYS A 108 -2.67 12.96 -7.92
C LYS A 108 -1.25 13.32 -8.31
N THR A 109 -1.03 13.55 -9.59
CA THR A 109 0.24 14.05 -10.09
C THR A 109 0.37 15.55 -9.77
N LYS A 110 1.49 15.95 -9.16
CA LYS A 110 1.83 17.34 -8.86
C LYS A 110 3.30 17.60 -9.15
N LYS A 111 3.65 18.85 -9.50
CA LYS A 111 5.06 19.25 -9.59
C LYS A 111 5.69 19.28 -8.20
N ASN A 112 6.83 18.63 -8.03
CA ASN A 112 7.67 18.74 -6.83
C ASN A 112 8.48 20.06 -6.85
N ALA A 113 9.29 20.30 -5.82
CA ALA A 113 10.14 21.49 -5.72
C ALA A 113 11.18 21.61 -6.85
N ALA A 114 11.56 20.49 -7.48
CA ALA A 114 12.44 20.45 -8.65
C ALA A 114 11.70 20.69 -9.98
N GLY A 115 10.38 20.90 -9.95
CA GLY A 115 9.55 21.11 -11.14
C GLY A 115 9.13 19.82 -11.87
N GLU A 116 9.44 18.65 -11.32
CA GLU A 116 9.13 17.34 -11.88
C GLU A 116 7.75 16.87 -11.44
N TYR A 117 7.01 16.23 -12.36
CA TYR A 117 5.71 15.65 -12.04
C TYR A 117 5.87 14.35 -11.27
N VAL A 118 5.35 14.31 -10.03
CA VAL A 118 5.37 13.15 -9.15
C VAL A 118 3.98 12.82 -8.65
N LEU A 119 3.70 11.53 -8.43
CA LEU A 119 2.47 11.09 -7.77
C LEU A 119 2.53 11.42 -6.27
N THR A 120 1.45 12.00 -5.77
CA THR A 120 1.28 12.39 -4.37
C THR A 120 -0.03 11.85 -3.82
N GLY A 121 -0.05 11.48 -2.54
CA GLY A 121 -1.29 11.12 -1.84
C GLY A 121 -2.16 12.35 -1.60
N GLU A 122 -3.43 12.29 -2.01
CA GLU A 122 -4.40 13.37 -1.82
C GLU A 122 -5.34 13.08 -0.64
N LYS A 123 -5.91 11.87 -0.60
CA LYS A 123 -6.78 11.42 0.48
C LYS A 123 -6.84 9.90 0.54
N TRP A 124 -7.25 9.36 1.68
CA TRP A 124 -7.49 7.94 1.86
C TRP A 124 -8.83 7.69 2.58
N GLY A 125 -9.31 6.46 2.54
CA GLY A 125 -10.45 6.00 3.32
C GLY A 125 -10.56 4.47 3.30
N TYR A 126 -11.48 3.92 4.09
CA TYR A 126 -11.75 2.48 4.09
C TYR A 126 -12.51 2.03 2.83
N GLN A 127 -12.27 0.78 2.42
CA GLN A 127 -13.04 0.08 1.39
C GLN A 127 -14.22 -0.70 1.97
#